data_AF-A0A4U0WZ64-F1
#
_entry.id   AF-A0A4U0WZ64-F1
#
_cell.length_a   1.000
_cell.length_b   1.000
_cell.length_c   1.000
_cell.angle_alpha   90.00
_cell.angle_beta   90.00
_cell.angle_gamma   90.00
#
_symmetry.space_group_name_H-M   'P 1'
#
loop_
_entity.id
_entity.type
_entity.pdbx_description
1 polymer ?
#
loop_
_entity_poly.entity_id
_entity_poly.type
_entity_poly.pdbx_seq_one_letter_code
_entity_poly.pdbx_strand_id
1 'polypeptide(L)'
;MYTHPTSLLFFFLLSILPVALAQSATTAASPSASTTAQINPGNGNYVYAGCYNETTLIAGTSGARALAQGKMEANDTTTVATCLAFCGTRYAGL
;
A
#
# COMPACT_ATOMS: atom_id res chain seq x y z
N MET A 1 2.22 57.17 -12.33
CA MET A 1 1.68 55.81 -12.52
C MET A 1 1.76 55.10 -11.18
N TYR A 2 0.63 55.00 -10.47
CA TYR A 2 0.54 54.50 -9.09
C TYR A 2 0.23 52.99 -9.17
N THR A 3 1.21 52.14 -8.87
CA THR A 3 1.00 50.69 -8.80
C THR A 3 0.34 50.33 -7.48
N HIS A 4 -0.89 49.80 -7.53
CA HIS A 4 -1.65 49.43 -6.34
C HIS A 4 -1.12 48.13 -5.71
N PRO A 5 -0.63 48.14 -4.45
CA PRO A 5 -0.03 46.98 -3.79
C PRO A 5 -1.07 45.90 -3.38
N THR A 6 -2.36 46.21 -3.45
CA THR A 6 -3.46 45.31 -3.10
C THR A 6 -3.77 44.26 -4.17
N SER A 7 -3.34 44.48 -5.42
CA SER A 7 -3.58 43.56 -6.54
C SER A 7 -2.63 42.35 -6.56
N LEU A 8 -1.40 42.53 -6.05
CA LEU A 8 -0.41 41.45 -5.93
C LEU A 8 -0.73 40.46 -4.81
N LEU A 9 -1.36 40.92 -3.73
CA LEU A 9 -1.74 40.10 -2.57
C LEU A 9 -2.91 39.16 -2.92
N PHE A 10 -3.83 39.60 -3.78
CA PHE A 10 -4.95 38.78 -4.25
C PHE A 10 -4.51 37.67 -5.22
N PHE A 11 -3.50 37.93 -6.05
CA PHE A 11 -2.91 36.93 -6.94
C PHE A 11 -2.14 35.84 -6.18
N PHE A 12 -1.52 36.17 -5.04
CA PHE A 12 -0.77 35.19 -4.23
C PHE A 12 -1.67 34.20 -3.47
N LEU A 13 -2.88 34.64 -3.06
CA LEU A 13 -3.87 33.83 -2.35
C LEU A 13 -4.59 32.81 -3.26
N LEU A 14 -4.67 33.06 -4.57
CA LEU A 14 -5.33 32.16 -5.53
C LEU A 14 -4.45 30.99 -5.99
N SER A 15 -3.13 31.05 -5.75
CA SER A 15 -2.17 30.04 -6.22
C SER A 15 -1.95 28.86 -5.25
N ILE A 16 -2.52 28.90 -4.05
CA ILE A 16 -2.30 27.87 -3.01
C ILE A 16 -3.40 26.80 -2.94
N LEU A 17 -4.38 26.81 -3.86
CA LEU A 17 -5.58 25.98 -3.74
C LEU A 17 -5.72 24.81 -4.74
N PRO A 18 -4.67 23.98 -4.97
CA PRO A 18 -4.98 22.60 -5.34
C PRO A 18 -4.05 21.60 -4.66
N VAL A 19 -4.02 21.54 -3.33
CA VAL A 19 -3.43 20.39 -2.62
C VAL A 19 -4.36 19.98 -1.49
N ALA A 20 -5.34 19.16 -1.79
CA ALA A 20 -5.90 18.17 -0.86
C ALA A 20 -7.08 17.48 -1.54
N LEU A 21 -6.82 16.44 -2.32
CA LEU A 21 -7.68 15.25 -2.38
C LEU A 21 -6.93 14.10 -3.07
N ALA A 22 -5.73 13.78 -2.58
CA ALA A 22 -5.18 12.44 -2.79
C ALA A 22 -5.94 11.49 -1.86
N GLN A 23 -7.20 11.22 -2.18
CA GLN A 23 -8.00 10.22 -1.47
C GLN A 23 -7.43 8.86 -1.85
N SER A 24 -6.61 8.28 -0.96
CA SER A 24 -6.19 6.88 -1.08
C SER A 24 -7.45 6.04 -1.20
N ALA A 25 -7.67 5.44 -2.37
CA ALA A 25 -8.76 4.52 -2.58
C ALA A 25 -8.50 3.30 -1.70
N THR A 26 -9.21 3.20 -0.58
CA THR A 26 -9.24 1.99 0.23
C THR A 26 -10.16 1.00 -0.48
N THR A 27 -9.61 0.16 -1.35
CA THR A 27 -10.34 -0.99 -1.88
C THR A 27 -10.58 -1.95 -0.72
N ALA A 28 -11.80 -1.93 -0.18
CA ALA A 28 -12.21 -2.91 0.81
C ALA A 28 -12.33 -4.26 0.12
N ALA A 29 -11.45 -5.20 0.47
CA ALA A 29 -11.57 -6.58 0.00
C ALA A 29 -12.84 -7.19 0.60
N SER A 30 -13.73 -7.67 -0.26
CA SER A 30 -14.90 -8.44 0.17
C SER A 30 -14.43 -9.74 0.83
N PRO A 31 -14.94 -10.12 2.02
CA PRO A 31 -14.56 -11.37 2.67
C PRO A 31 -15.02 -12.55 1.81
N SER A 32 -14.08 -13.23 1.18
CA SER A 32 -14.35 -14.49 0.49
C SER A 32 -14.50 -15.61 1.53
N ALA A 33 -15.48 -16.50 1.33
CA ALA A 33 -15.69 -17.64 2.22
C ALA A 33 -14.43 -18.51 2.26
N SER A 34 -13.81 -18.61 3.44
CA SER A 34 -12.59 -19.38 3.62
C SER A 34 -12.89 -20.86 3.40
N THR A 35 -12.43 -21.40 2.28
CA THR A 35 -12.04 -22.81 2.23
C THR A 35 -10.91 -23.00 3.25
N THR A 36 -10.82 -24.18 3.89
CA THR A 36 -9.72 -24.49 4.82
C THR A 36 -8.39 -24.17 4.14
N ALA A 37 -7.70 -23.13 4.61
CA ALA A 37 -6.44 -22.69 4.03
C ALA A 37 -5.43 -23.85 4.12
N GLN A 38 -4.83 -24.19 2.99
CA GLN A 38 -3.76 -25.18 2.93
C GLN A 38 -2.41 -24.46 2.92
N ILE A 39 -1.47 -24.99 3.68
CA ILE A 39 -0.09 -24.50 3.68
C ILE A 39 0.51 -24.80 2.30
N ASN A 40 0.95 -23.76 1.60
CA ASN A 40 1.72 -23.93 0.38
C ASN A 40 3.17 -24.29 0.76
N PRO A 41 3.77 -25.36 0.22
CA PRO A 41 5.12 -25.77 0.56
C PRO A 41 6.20 -24.76 0.12
N GLY A 42 5.85 -23.76 -0.69
CA GLY A 42 6.76 -22.78 -1.26
C GLY A 42 7.32 -23.22 -2.61
N ASN A 43 8.55 -22.81 -2.91
CA ASN A 43 9.28 -23.20 -4.12
C ASN A 43 10.80 -23.30 -3.81
N GLY A 44 11.65 -23.46 -4.82
CA GLY A 44 13.10 -23.58 -4.60
C GLY A 44 13.78 -22.41 -3.86
N ASN A 45 13.13 -21.24 -3.77
CA ASN A 45 13.66 -20.03 -3.14
C ASN A 45 12.89 -19.62 -1.86
N TYR A 46 11.72 -20.21 -1.60
CA TYR A 46 10.86 -19.81 -0.49
C TYR A 46 10.33 -21.03 0.24
N VAL A 47 10.31 -20.93 1.57
CA VAL A 47 9.73 -21.90 2.50
C VAL A 47 8.65 -21.18 3.30
N TYR A 48 7.55 -21.89 3.58
CA TYR A 48 6.48 -21.35 4.42
C TYR A 48 7.00 -20.99 5.82
N ALA A 49 6.83 -19.73 6.22
CA ALA A 49 7.32 -19.20 7.50
C ALA A 49 6.23 -19.03 8.57
N GLY A 50 4.95 -19.20 8.22
CA GLY A 50 3.82 -18.99 9.13
C GLY A 50 2.83 -17.92 8.65
N CYS A 51 1.71 -17.81 9.36
CA CYS A 51 0.75 -16.71 9.22
C CYS A 51 1.03 -15.66 10.31
N TYR A 52 1.12 -14.40 9.91
CA TYR A 52 1.39 -13.27 10.80
C TYR A 52 0.30 -12.21 10.66
N ASN A 53 -0.02 -11.52 11.75
CA ASN A 53 -0.90 -10.35 11.69
C ASN A 53 -0.17 -9.19 10.99
N GLU A 54 -0.88 -8.45 10.15
CA GLU A 54 -0.34 -7.27 9.48
C GLU A 54 0.05 -6.18 10.49
N THR A 55 1.12 -5.43 10.21
CA THR A 55 1.74 -4.50 11.18
C THR A 55 1.13 -3.10 11.17
N THR A 56 0.14 -2.86 10.32
CA THR A 56 -0.49 -1.54 10.11
C THR A 56 -1.17 -0.99 11.37
N LEU A 57 -1.52 -1.87 12.32
CA LEU A 57 -2.18 -1.49 13.58
C LEU A 57 -1.26 -1.54 14.81
N ILE A 58 0.03 -1.83 14.62
CA ILE A 58 0.99 -1.92 15.72
C ILE A 58 1.56 -0.53 16.04
N ALA A 59 1.56 -0.14 17.31
CA ALA A 59 2.13 1.14 17.74
C ALA A 59 3.63 1.23 17.38
N GLY A 60 4.07 2.40 16.89
CA GLY A 60 5.46 2.63 16.51
C GLY A 60 5.81 2.22 15.06
N THR A 61 4.89 1.64 14.29
CA THR A 61 5.14 1.30 12.87
C THR A 61 4.74 2.39 11.89
N SER A 62 4.13 3.49 12.36
CA SER A 62 3.55 4.54 11.51
C SER A 62 2.53 4.01 10.48
N GLY A 63 1.87 2.89 10.77
CA GLY A 63 0.93 2.26 9.84
C GLY A 63 1.59 1.52 8.68
N ALA A 64 2.89 1.28 8.73
CA ALA A 64 3.61 0.51 7.72
C ALA A 64 3.21 -0.98 7.75
N ARG A 65 3.21 -1.61 6.58
CA ARG A 65 3.09 -3.06 6.42
C ARG A 65 4.42 -3.76 6.73
N ALA A 66 4.36 -5.04 7.05
CA ALA A 66 5.55 -5.82 7.43
C ALA A 66 6.63 -5.81 6.33
N LEU A 67 6.21 -5.80 5.07
CA LEU A 67 7.06 -5.80 3.87
C LEU A 67 7.05 -4.45 3.14
N ALA A 68 6.97 -3.32 3.87
CA ALA A 68 6.76 -1.98 3.31
C ALA A 68 7.78 -1.54 2.23
N GLN A 69 9.01 -2.06 2.27
CA GLN A 69 10.07 -1.75 1.30
C GLN A 69 10.10 -2.74 0.11
N GLY A 70 9.18 -3.71 0.08
CA GLY A 70 9.08 -4.71 -0.97
C GLY A 70 8.22 -4.25 -2.15
N LYS A 71 8.10 -5.12 -3.16
CA LYS A 71 7.12 -4.93 -4.23
C LYS A 71 5.73 -5.29 -3.70
N MET A 72 4.75 -4.44 -3.97
CA MET A 72 3.38 -4.57 -3.51
C MET A 72 2.43 -4.50 -4.70
N GLU A 73 1.52 -5.46 -4.79
CA GLU A 73 0.45 -5.49 -5.81
C GLU A 73 -0.82 -6.05 -5.16
N ALA A 74 -1.97 -5.67 -5.70
CA ALA A 74 -3.27 -6.18 -5.25
C ALA A 74 -4.07 -6.67 -6.46
N ASN A 75 -4.38 -7.97 -6.48
CA ASN A 75 -5.17 -8.60 -7.54
C ASN A 75 -5.91 -9.81 -6.96
N ASP A 76 -7.21 -9.91 -7.24
CA ASP A 76 -8.12 -10.95 -6.76
C ASP A 76 -7.78 -12.36 -7.28
N THR A 77 -6.97 -12.45 -8.33
CA THR A 77 -6.55 -13.73 -8.96
C THR A 77 -5.15 -14.18 -8.55
N THR A 78 -4.54 -13.52 -7.55
CA THR A 78 -3.17 -13.83 -7.11
C THR A 78 -3.10 -15.21 -6.45
N THR A 79 -2.25 -16.08 -6.99
CA THR A 79 -1.87 -17.36 -6.36
C THR A 79 -0.56 -17.19 -5.58
N VAL A 80 -0.26 -18.13 -4.68
CA VAL A 80 1.05 -18.16 -3.99
C VAL A 80 2.20 -18.22 -5.01
N ALA A 81 2.09 -19.06 -6.05
CA ALA A 81 3.14 -19.19 -7.06
C ALA A 81 3.41 -17.88 -7.81
N THR A 82 2.36 -17.15 -8.20
CA THR A 82 2.49 -15.86 -8.88
C THR A 82 3.04 -14.78 -7.94
N CYS A 83 2.66 -14.79 -6.66
CA CYS A 83 3.21 -13.88 -5.65
C CYS A 83 4.72 -14.09 -5.47
N LEU A 84 5.16 -15.34 -5.28
CA LEU A 84 6.58 -15.66 -5.07
C LEU A 84 7.46 -15.28 -6.27
N ALA A 85 6.94 -15.50 -7.49
CA ALA A 85 7.61 -15.10 -8.73
C ALA A 85 7.70 -13.58 -8.86
N PHE A 86 6.63 -12.86 -8.51
CA PHE A 86 6.59 -11.40 -8.56
C PHE A 86 7.54 -10.76 -7.55
N CYS A 87 7.54 -11.19 -6.30
CA CYS A 87 8.36 -10.57 -5.26
C CYS A 87 9.85 -10.71 -5.56
N GLY A 88 10.32 -11.92 -5.85
CA GLY A 88 11.74 -12.19 -6.17
C GLY A 88 12.72 -11.69 -5.09
N THR A 89 12.26 -11.53 -3.85
CA THR A 89 13.01 -11.01 -2.70
C THR A 89 13.21 -12.10 -1.66
N ARG A 90 13.92 -11.80 -0.58
CA ARG A 90 14.19 -12.77 0.49
C ARG A 90 12.94 -13.19 1.27
N TYR A 91 11.90 -12.36 1.25
CA TYR A 91 10.60 -12.59 1.89
C TYR A 91 9.46 -12.17 0.94
N ALA A 92 8.30 -12.80 1.10
CA ALA A 92 7.06 -12.52 0.38
C ALA A 92 5.87 -12.78 1.32
N GLY A 93 4.77 -12.08 1.11
CA GLY A 93 3.55 -12.19 1.91
C GLY A 93 2.31 -11.94 1.04
N LEU A 94 1.22 -12.59 1.40
CA LEU A 94 -0.09 -12.53 0.75
C LEU A 94 -1.18 -12.22 1.78
#